data_AF-W7BTN9-F1
#
_entry.id   AF-W7BTN9-F1
#
_cell.length_a   1.000
_cell.length_b   1.000
_cell.length_c   1.000
_cell.angle_alpha   90.00
_cell.angle_beta   90.00
_cell.angle_gamma   90.00
#
_symmetry.space_group_name_H-M   'P 1'
#
loop_
_entity.id
_entity.type
_entity.pdbx_description
1 polymer ?
#
loop_
_entity_poly.entity_id
_entity_poly.type
_entity_poly.pdbx_seq_one_letter_code
_entity_poly.pdbx_strand_id
1 'polypeptide(L)'
;MTKAASMRYIILPQAIKNILPALGNEFITVIKESSMVSIIGIGELMFMSGVVAGASLNAFLPYAVAAVIYFILTFGLSRLLGVAERRMRTSD
;
A
#
# COMPACT_ATOMS: atom_id res chain seq x y z
N MET A 1 9.66 -31.74 21.60
CA MET A 1 8.59 -31.19 20.75
C MET A 1 8.84 -31.60 19.30
N THR A 2 7.83 -32.02 18.54
CA THR A 2 8.00 -32.30 17.12
C THR A 2 8.24 -31.00 16.34
N LYS A 3 8.99 -31.06 15.23
CA LYS A 3 9.31 -29.89 14.40
C LYS A 3 8.04 -29.15 13.95
N ALA A 4 6.99 -29.91 13.62
CA ALA A 4 5.67 -29.36 13.26
C ALA A 4 4.97 -28.61 14.41
N ALA A 5 5.05 -29.12 15.65
CA ALA A 5 4.50 -28.44 16.81
C ALA A 5 5.24 -27.14 17.12
N SER A 6 6.59 -27.15 17.03
CA SER A 6 7.40 -25.94 17.19
C SER A 6 7.06 -24.87 16.13
N MET A 7 6.95 -25.28 14.86
CA MET A 7 6.56 -24.37 13.78
C MET A 7 5.19 -23.73 14.03
N ARG A 8 4.16 -24.54 14.35
CA ARG A 8 2.78 -24.05 14.49
C ARG A 8 2.57 -23.14 15.70
N TYR A 9 3.18 -23.47 16.84
CA TYR A 9 2.87 -22.81 18.11
C TYR A 9 3.88 -21.75 18.55
N ILE A 10 5.10 -21.77 18.00
CA ILE A 10 6.17 -20.82 18.39
C ILE A 10 6.57 -19.96 17.20
N ILE A 11 7.02 -20.58 16.11
CA ILE A 11 7.71 -19.86 15.02
C ILE A 11 6.71 -19.10 14.14
N LEU A 12 5.61 -19.73 13.69
CA LEU A 12 4.63 -19.06 12.81
C LEU A 12 4.00 -17.83 13.46
N PRO A 13 3.49 -17.88 14.71
CA PRO A 13 2.88 -16.72 15.34
C PRO A 13 3.83 -15.53 15.46
N GLN A 14 5.09 -15.80 15.81
CA GLN A 14 6.14 -14.76 15.89
C GLN A 14 6.52 -14.22 14.50
N ALA A 15 6.66 -15.10 13.51
CA ALA A 15 6.96 -14.70 12.14
C ALA A 15 5.85 -13.81 11.55
N ILE A 16 4.58 -14.14 11.78
CA ILE A 16 3.43 -13.34 11.33
C ILE A 16 3.47 -11.94 11.94
N LYS A 17 3.70 -11.82 13.26
CA LYS A 17 3.84 -10.52 13.93
C LYS A 17 4.99 -9.68 13.34
N ASN A 18 6.07 -10.31 12.89
CA ASN A 18 7.22 -9.60 12.34
C ASN A 18 7.07 -9.24 10.85
N ILE A 19 6.39 -10.08 10.06
CA ILE A 19 6.29 -9.91 8.59
C ILE A 19 5.09 -9.03 8.20
N LEU A 20 3.98 -9.06 8.96
CA LEU A 20 2.79 -8.25 8.65
C LEU A 20 3.07 -6.75 8.51
N PRO A 21 3.88 -6.10 9.39
CA PRO A 21 4.25 -4.69 9.24
C PRO A 21 5.01 -4.41 7.95
N ALA A 22 5.95 -5.29 7.60
CA ALA A 22 6.74 -5.17 6.38
C ALA A 22 5.86 -5.32 5.13
N LEU A 23 4.95 -6.30 5.10
CA LEU A 23 4.01 -6.49 4.00
C LEU A 23 3.05 -5.30 3.85
N GLY A 24 2.59 -4.70 4.95
CA GLY A 24 1.76 -3.51 4.92
C GLY A 24 2.49 -2.31 4.30
N ASN A 25 3.76 -2.11 4.65
CA ASN A 25 4.58 -1.05 4.06
C ASN A 25 4.82 -1.32 2.57
N GLU A 26 5.12 -2.57 2.20
CA GLU A 26 5.31 -2.97 0.80
C GLU A 26 4.05 -2.74 -0.02
N PHE A 27 2.87 -3.04 0.52
CA PHE A 27 1.60 -2.78 -0.14
C PHE A 27 1.40 -1.29 -0.46
N ILE A 28 1.77 -0.38 0.46
CA ILE A 28 1.72 1.07 0.22
C ILE A 28 2.71 1.49 -0.87
N THR A 29 3.89 0.88 -0.93
CA THR A 29 4.88 1.10 -1.99
C THR A 29 4.36 0.67 -3.34
N VAL A 30 3.81 -0.54 -3.45
CA VAL A 30 3.26 -1.09 -4.69
C VAL A 30 2.11 -0.22 -5.23
N ILE A 31 1.27 0.37 -4.38
CA ILE A 31 0.24 1.32 -4.83
C ILE A 31 0.86 2.50 -5.59
N LYS A 32 1.96 3.07 -5.07
CA LYS A 32 2.65 4.18 -5.74
C LYS A 32 3.37 3.70 -7.00
N GLU A 33 4.09 2.58 -6.94
CA GLU A 33 4.83 2.07 -8.09
C GLU A 33 3.91 1.60 -9.21
N SER A 34 2.69 1.14 -8.88
CA SER A 34 1.67 0.81 -9.88
C SER A 34 1.31 2.02 -10.75
N SER A 35 1.51 3.26 -10.27
CA SER A 35 1.23 4.46 -11.06
C SER A 35 2.13 4.58 -12.30
N MET A 36 3.29 3.91 -12.31
CA MET A 36 4.22 3.90 -13.44
C MET A 36 3.69 3.11 -14.64
N VAL A 37 2.78 2.16 -14.42
CA VAL A 37 2.24 1.32 -15.50
C VAL A 37 1.31 2.11 -16.43
N SER A 38 0.82 3.28 -16.03
CA SER A 38 0.11 4.21 -16.92
C SER A 38 0.93 4.63 -18.14
N ILE A 39 2.27 4.65 -18.04
CA ILE A 39 3.17 5.03 -19.13
C ILE A 39 3.10 4.02 -20.29
N ILE A 40 2.87 2.74 -19.98
CA ILE A 40 2.70 1.68 -20.98
C ILE A 40 1.24 1.47 -21.37
N GLY A 41 0.34 2.40 -20.99
CA GLY A 41 -1.06 2.40 -21.41
C GLY A 41 -1.98 1.49 -20.60
N ILE A 42 -1.56 1.02 -19.43
CA ILE A 42 -2.43 0.25 -18.54
C ILE A 42 -3.40 1.19 -17.83
N GLY A 43 -4.70 0.84 -17.87
CA GLY A 43 -5.77 1.64 -17.31
C GLY A 43 -5.77 1.64 -15.77
N GLU A 44 -5.29 2.73 -15.19
CA GLU A 44 -5.31 3.02 -13.75
C GLU A 44 -5.46 4.54 -13.48
N LEU A 45 -5.25 4.99 -12.25
CA LEU A 45 -5.59 6.37 -11.84
C LEU A 45 -4.78 7.41 -12.62
N MET A 46 -3.47 7.21 -12.80
CA MET A 46 -2.65 8.15 -13.58
C MET A 46 -3.00 8.13 -15.06
N PHE A 47 -3.35 6.96 -15.61
CA PHE A 47 -3.80 6.84 -16.99
C PHE A 47 -5.10 7.63 -17.22
N MET A 48 -6.09 7.45 -16.35
CA MET A 48 -7.35 8.21 -16.40
C MET A 48 -7.13 9.72 -16.22
N SER A 49 -6.19 10.11 -15.36
CA SER A 49 -5.82 11.52 -15.19
C SER A 49 -5.23 12.10 -16.48
N GLY A 50 -4.42 11.33 -17.20
CA GLY A 50 -3.91 11.71 -18.53
C GLY A 50 -5.02 11.83 -19.59
N VAL A 51 -5.98 10.91 -19.58
CA VAL A 51 -7.15 10.97 -20.50
C VAL A 51 -7.97 12.24 -20.25
N VAL A 52 -8.27 12.55 -18.99
CA VAL A 52 -9.04 13.76 -18.63
C VAL A 52 -8.22 15.02 -18.92
N ALA A 53 -6.91 15.01 -18.68
CA ALA A 53 -6.02 16.11 -19.02
C ALA A 53 -6.04 16.41 -20.52
N GLY A 54 -6.00 15.37 -21.36
CA GLY A 54 -6.11 15.51 -22.82
C GLY A 54 -7.47 16.03 -23.26
N ALA A 55 -8.56 15.53 -22.68
CA ALA A 55 -9.92 15.95 -23.02
C ALA A 55 -10.27 17.37 -22.57
N SER A 56 -9.73 17.81 -21.42
CA SER A 56 -9.97 19.14 -20.85
C SER A 56 -8.97 20.21 -21.30
N LEU A 57 -7.91 19.82 -22.02
CA LEU A 57 -6.74 20.66 -22.32
C LEU A 57 -6.12 21.30 -21.07
N ASN A 58 -6.33 20.70 -19.89
CA ASN A 58 -5.82 21.15 -18.61
C ASN A 58 -5.13 19.99 -17.90
N ALA A 59 -3.80 19.98 -17.93
CA ALA A 59 -3.02 18.93 -17.28
C ALA A 59 -2.98 19.08 -15.75
N PHE A 60 -3.03 20.31 -15.23
CA PHE A 60 -2.77 20.55 -13.82
C PHE A 60 -3.86 19.98 -12.91
N LEU A 61 -5.13 20.27 -13.20
CA LEU A 61 -6.25 19.88 -12.34
C LEU A 61 -6.39 18.35 -12.19
N PRO A 62 -6.40 17.54 -13.27
CA PRO A 62 -6.53 16.08 -13.16
C PRO A 62 -5.40 15.43 -12.37
N TYR A 63 -4.15 15.84 -12.61
CA TYR A 63 -3.01 15.30 -11.86
C TYR A 63 -2.98 15.78 -10.40
N ALA A 64 -3.44 17.01 -10.10
CA ALA A 64 -3.57 17.49 -8.72
C ALA A 64 -4.62 16.66 -7.95
N VAL A 65 -5.76 16.35 -8.57
CA VAL A 65 -6.78 15.45 -7.98
C VAL A 65 -6.21 14.06 -7.76
N ALA A 66 -5.49 13.50 -8.74
CA ALA A 66 -4.83 12.20 -8.59
C ALA A 66 -3.84 12.19 -7.42
N ALA A 67 -3.03 13.25 -7.27
CA ALA A 67 -2.09 13.39 -6.17
C ALA A 67 -2.79 13.40 -4.80
N VAL A 68 -3.92 14.10 -4.67
CA VAL A 68 -4.74 14.09 -3.45
C VAL A 68 -5.30 12.70 -3.16
N ILE A 69 -5.77 11.97 -4.17
CA ILE A 69 -6.27 10.60 -4.01
C ILE A 69 -5.15 9.67 -3.53
N TYR A 70 -3.98 9.68 -4.19
CA TYR A 70 -2.83 8.89 -3.73
C TYR A 70 -2.40 9.27 -2.32
N PHE A 71 -2.41 10.57 -1.98
CA PHE A 71 -2.08 11.01 -0.63
C PHE A 71 -3.06 10.46 0.41
N ILE A 72 -4.37 10.58 0.19
CA ILE A 72 -5.39 10.04 1.10
C ILE A 72 -5.22 8.53 1.29
N LEU A 73 -5.01 7.79 0.18
CA LEU A 73 -4.80 6.34 0.22
C LEU A 73 -3.54 5.98 1.00
N THR A 74 -2.40 6.55 0.62
CA THR A 74 -1.09 6.22 1.22
C THR A 74 -1.00 6.66 2.67
N PHE A 75 -1.46 7.87 2.99
CA PHE A 75 -1.49 8.38 4.37
C PHE A 75 -2.49 7.59 5.23
N GLY A 76 -3.69 7.31 4.71
CA GLY A 76 -4.70 6.51 5.42
C GLY A 76 -4.17 5.11 5.75
N LEU A 77 -3.60 4.42 4.77
CA LEU A 77 -3.00 3.09 4.98
C LEU A 77 -1.82 3.13 5.94
N SER A 78 -0.93 4.14 5.84
CA SER A 78 0.20 4.31 6.76
C SER A 78 -0.26 4.48 8.21
N ARG A 79 -1.34 5.25 8.42
CA ARG A 79 -1.92 5.44 9.76
C ARG A 79 -2.56 4.15 10.30
N LEU A 80 -3.30 3.42 9.46
CA LEU A 80 -3.88 2.13 9.83
C LEU A 80 -2.80 1.11 10.19
N LEU A 81 -1.74 1.04 9.38
CA LEU A 81 -0.59 0.17 9.63
C LEU A 81 0.09 0.52 10.95
N GLY A 82 0.33 1.81 11.21
CA GLY A 82 0.91 2.26 12.48
C GLY A 82 0.04 1.93 13.71
N VAL A 83 -1.28 1.91 13.57
CA VAL A 83 -2.19 1.45 14.64
C VAL A 83 -2.09 -0.07 14.83
N ALA A 84 -2.04 -0.84 13.74
CA ALA A 84 -1.87 -2.29 13.78
C ALA A 84 -0.53 -2.69 14.42
N GLU A 85 0.56 -2.04 14.03
CA GLU A 85 1.90 -2.23 14.61
C GLU A 85 1.91 -1.99 16.11
N ARG A 86 1.32 -0.88 16.58
CA ARG A 86 1.24 -0.56 18.02
C ARG A 86 0.49 -1.63 18.82
N ARG A 87 -0.61 -2.15 18.29
CA ARG A 87 -1.39 -3.23 18.95
C ARG A 87 -0.60 -4.53 19.04
N MET A 88 0.11 -4.89 17.97
CA MET A 88 0.92 -6.11 17.94
C MET A 88 2.10 -6.04 18.91
N ARG A 89 2.74 -4.87 19.06
CA ARG A 89 3.85 -4.65 19.99
C ARG A 89 3.42 -4.61 21.47
N THR A 90 2.13 -4.48 21.75
CA THR A 90 1.58 -4.57 23.11
C THR A 90 1.31 -6.03 23.53
N SER A 91 1.40 -6.97 22.59
CA SER A 91 1.19 -8.41 22.82
C SER A 91 2.49 -9.19 23.04
N ASP A 92 3.57 -8.49 23.40
CA ASP A 92 4.88 -9.00 23.81
C ASP A 92 5.12 -8.58 25.27
#